data_AF-A0A3D5BN45-F1
#
_entry.id   AF-A0A3D5BN45-F1
#
_cell.length_a   1.000
_cell.length_b   1.000
_cell.length_c   1.000
_cell.angle_alpha   90.00
_cell.angle_beta   90.00
_cell.angle_gamma   90.00
#
_symmetry.space_group_name_H-M   'P 1'
#
loop_
_entity.id
_entity.type
_entity.pdbx_description
1 polymer ?
#
loop_
_entity_poly.entity_id
_entity_poly.type
_entity_poly.pdbx_seq_one_letter_code
_entity_poly.pdbx_strand_id
1 'polypeptide(L)'
;MLGAAHGEICAALLPHVMEANIAVLRAAYPTHPSLDRFAETGQLLAGERDALAGVRFVHALCRDLGVRNLRDLGLGEGMVDDTACKAAGASSMKGNPVELDHGRLSAILLRALDG
;
A
#
# COMPACT_ATOMS: atom_id res chain seq x y z
N MET A 1 8.69 -10.59 -12.13
CA MET A 1 9.82 -9.97 -11.40
C MET A 1 10.06 -10.71 -10.10
N LEU A 2 9.00 -11.03 -9.37
CA LEU A 2 9.00 -12.05 -8.33
C LEU A 2 8.22 -13.26 -8.88
N GLY A 3 8.66 -14.49 -8.65
CA GLY A 3 7.95 -15.71 -9.08
C GLY A 3 6.68 -16.00 -8.27
N ALA A 4 6.17 -15.00 -7.53
CA ALA A 4 5.05 -15.10 -6.61
C ALA A 4 3.71 -14.83 -7.30
N ALA A 5 2.63 -15.32 -6.69
CA ALA A 5 1.28 -15.09 -7.18
C ALA A 5 0.90 -13.61 -7.09
N HIS A 6 0.21 -13.11 -8.11
CA HIS A 6 -0.19 -11.70 -8.18
C HIS A 6 -0.96 -11.23 -6.93
N GLY A 7 -1.90 -12.03 -6.44
CA GLY A 7 -2.69 -11.71 -5.26
C GLY A 7 -1.86 -11.61 -3.97
N GLU A 8 -0.80 -12.41 -3.84
CA GLU A 8 0.09 -12.39 -2.66
C GLU A 8 0.94 -11.12 -2.66
N ILE A 9 1.47 -10.71 -3.82
CA ILE A 9 2.19 -9.44 -3.98
C ILE A 9 1.26 -8.26 -3.67
N CYS A 10 0.03 -8.28 -4.17
CA CYS A 10 -0.95 -7.23 -3.90
C CYS A 10 -1.28 -7.14 -2.40
N ALA A 11 -1.49 -8.27 -1.72
CA ALA A 11 -1.76 -8.30 -0.29
C ALA A 11 -0.60 -7.74 0.52
N ALA A 12 0.65 -8.14 0.20
CA ALA A 12 1.85 -7.64 0.87
C ALA A 12 2.06 -6.12 0.72
N LEU A 13 1.54 -5.51 -0.37
CA LEU A 13 1.67 -4.07 -0.61
C LEU A 13 0.50 -3.25 -0.05
N LEU A 14 -0.71 -3.81 -0.05
CA LEU A 14 -1.95 -3.08 0.19
C LEU A 14 -1.95 -2.20 1.44
N PRO A 15 -1.63 -2.70 2.65
CA PRO A 15 -1.71 -1.86 3.85
C PRO A 15 -0.72 -0.69 3.80
N HIS A 16 0.49 -0.90 3.28
CA HIS A 16 1.50 0.16 3.14
C HIS A 16 1.14 1.21 2.09
N VAL A 17 0.47 0.79 1.01
CA VAL A 17 -0.06 1.70 -0.01
C VAL A 17 -1.23 2.52 0.54
N MET A 18 -2.12 1.91 1.32
CA MET A 18 -3.21 2.62 2.01
C MET A 18 -2.65 3.72 2.92
N GLU A 19 -1.67 3.38 3.77
CA GLU A 19 -0.99 4.34 4.66
C GLU A 19 -0.38 5.51 3.89
N ALA A 20 0.36 5.22 2.81
CA ALA A 20 0.99 6.25 1.99
C ALA A 20 -0.03 7.19 1.35
N ASN A 21 -1.12 6.64 0.81
CA ASN A 21 -2.21 7.43 0.24
C ASN A 21 -2.85 8.33 1.30
N ILE A 22 -3.22 7.78 2.46
CA ILE A 22 -3.85 8.52 3.56
C ILE A 22 -2.93 9.64 4.04
N ALA A 23 -1.63 9.37 4.19
CA ALA A 23 -0.65 10.37 4.62
C ALA A 23 -0.54 11.54 3.64
N VAL A 24 -0.42 11.27 2.34
CA VAL A 24 -0.37 12.32 1.31
C VAL A 24 -1.67 13.11 1.26
N LEU A 25 -2.82 12.43 1.29
CA LEU A 25 -4.13 13.08 1.29
C LEU A 25 -4.31 14.00 2.50
N ARG A 26 -4.00 13.53 3.72
CA ARG A 26 -4.10 14.37 4.93
C ARG A 26 -3.18 15.58 4.89
N ALA A 27 -1.97 15.43 4.36
CA ALA A 27 -0.97 16.51 4.34
C ALA A 27 -1.22 17.56 3.24
N ALA A 28 -1.58 17.12 2.03
CA ALA A 28 -1.64 17.99 0.86
C ALA A 28 -3.07 18.27 0.37
N TYR A 29 -4.03 17.39 0.65
CA TYR A 29 -5.40 17.46 0.12
C TYR A 29 -6.46 17.10 1.18
N PRO A 30 -6.53 17.83 2.31
CA PRO A 30 -7.34 17.44 3.47
C PRO A 30 -8.85 17.38 3.21
N THR A 31 -9.33 17.96 2.12
CA THR A 31 -10.74 17.94 1.70
C THR A 31 -11.03 16.96 0.56
N HIS A 32 -10.04 16.15 0.15
CA HIS A 32 -10.20 15.22 -0.96
C HIS A 32 -11.18 14.07 -0.61
N PRO A 33 -12.13 13.72 -1.47
CA PRO A 33 -13.20 12.76 -1.16
C PRO A 33 -12.69 11.35 -0.84
N SER A 34 -11.49 10.97 -1.30
CA SER A 34 -10.89 9.68 -0.96
C SER A 34 -10.63 9.50 0.53
N LEU A 35 -10.45 10.57 1.32
CA LEU A 35 -10.30 10.45 2.78
C LEU A 35 -11.56 9.87 3.42
N ASP A 36 -12.74 10.32 2.99
CA ASP A 36 -14.02 9.79 3.48
C ASP A 36 -14.22 8.34 3.03
N ARG A 37 -13.82 7.99 1.80
CA ARG A 37 -13.84 6.59 1.31
C ARG A 37 -12.92 5.67 2.11
N PHE A 38 -11.75 6.13 2.52
CA PHE A 38 -10.89 5.36 3.42
C PHE A 38 -11.52 5.20 4.81
N ALA A 39 -12.16 6.25 5.34
CA ALA A 39 -12.89 6.16 6.62
C ALA A 39 -14.11 5.22 6.54
N GLU A 40 -14.84 5.23 5.42
CA GLU A 40 -15.90 4.27 5.12
C GLU A 40 -15.37 2.83 5.07
N THR A 41 -14.22 2.61 4.43
CA THR A 41 -13.54 1.30 4.44
C THR A 41 -13.24 0.84 5.87
N GLY A 42 -12.77 1.73 6.75
CA GLY A 42 -12.60 1.44 8.17
C GLY A 42 -13.91 1.02 8.85
N GLN A 43 -15.00 1.72 8.56
CA GLN A 43 -16.31 1.40 9.13
C GLN A 43 -16.80 0.01 8.69
N LEU A 44 -16.61 -0.33 7.42
CA LEU A 44 -17.06 -1.60 6.84
C LEU A 44 -16.24 -2.79 7.34
N LEU A 45 -14.92 -2.63 7.46
CA LEU A 45 -14.01 -3.71 7.81
C LEU A 45 -13.83 -3.88 9.32
N ALA A 46 -13.74 -2.76 10.05
CA ALA A 46 -13.36 -2.73 11.46
C ALA A 46 -14.44 -2.16 12.38
N GLY A 47 -15.58 -1.72 11.84
CA GLY A 47 -16.67 -1.13 12.63
C GLY A 47 -16.40 0.31 13.11
N GLU A 48 -15.29 0.93 12.69
CA GLU A 48 -14.86 2.26 13.11
C GLU A 48 -14.67 3.16 11.89
N ARG A 49 -15.38 4.30 11.81
CA ARG A 49 -15.24 5.28 10.70
C ARG A 49 -13.94 6.09 10.78
N ASP A 50 -12.81 5.40 10.71
CA ASP A 50 -11.45 5.95 10.62
C ASP A 50 -10.65 5.19 9.55
N ALA A 51 -9.98 5.94 8.69
CA ALA A 51 -9.11 5.40 7.65
C ALA A 51 -8.02 4.46 8.22
N LEU A 52 -7.48 4.79 9.40
CA LEU A 52 -6.44 3.94 10.02
C LEU A 52 -7.01 2.65 10.61
N ALA A 53 -8.29 2.60 10.95
CA ALA A 53 -8.93 1.34 11.37
C ALA A 53 -8.94 0.32 10.21
N GLY A 54 -9.25 0.77 8.99
CA GLY A 54 -9.17 -0.07 7.79
C GLY A 54 -7.73 -0.56 7.51
N VAL A 55 -6.73 0.30 7.66
CA VAL A 55 -5.31 -0.08 7.54
C VAL A 55 -4.94 -1.17 8.55
N ARG A 56 -5.25 -0.97 9.83
CA ARG A 56 -4.97 -1.96 10.89
C ARG A 56 -5.66 -3.29 10.63
N PHE A 57 -6.90 -3.26 10.14
CA PHE A 57 -7.64 -4.46 9.75
C PHE A 57 -6.93 -5.22 8.63
N VAL A 58 -6.50 -4.53 7.57
CA VAL A 58 -5.82 -5.16 6.43
C VAL A 58 -4.47 -5.76 6.85
N HIS A 59 -3.70 -5.08 7.70
CA HIS A 59 -2.49 -5.64 8.31
C HIS A 59 -2.78 -6.93 9.08
N ALA A 60 -3.80 -6.91 9.95
CA ALA A 60 -4.20 -8.09 10.72
C ALA A 60 -4.64 -9.23 9.80
N LEU A 61 -5.43 -8.95 8.76
CA LEU A 61 -5.88 -9.95 7.79
C LEU A 61 -4.70 -10.56 7.02
N CYS A 62 -3.72 -9.76 6.58
CA CYS A 62 -2.54 -10.28 5.89
C CYS A 62 -1.75 -11.23 6.80
N ARG A 63 -1.57 -10.88 8.07
CA ARG A 63 -0.92 -11.75 9.07
C ARG A 63 -1.71 -13.04 9.29
N ASP A 64 -3.03 -12.94 9.47
CA ASP A 64 -3.89 -14.08 9.78
C ASP A 64 -3.97 -15.07 8.59
N LEU A 65 -3.83 -14.56 7.36
CA LEU A 65 -3.74 -15.37 6.12
C LEU A 65 -2.32 -15.88 5.81
N GLY A 66 -1.31 -15.50 6.61
CA GLY A 66 0.09 -15.90 6.38
C GLY A 66 0.70 -15.31 5.10
N VAL A 67 0.28 -14.10 4.71
CA VAL A 67 0.86 -13.39 3.56
C VAL A 67 2.33 -13.10 3.84
N ARG A 68 3.20 -13.54 2.93
CA ARG A 68 4.65 -13.27 3.01
C ARG A 68 4.95 -11.81 2.68
N ASN A 69 5.96 -11.25 3.35
CA ASN A 69 6.51 -9.92 3.02
C ASN A 69 7.23 -9.98 1.65
N LEU A 70 7.57 -8.82 1.08
CA LEU A 70 8.19 -8.78 -0.25
C LEU A 70 9.56 -9.45 -0.30
N ARG A 71 10.33 -9.44 0.81
CA ARG A 71 11.63 -10.11 0.87
C ARG A 71 11.49 -11.61 0.72
N ASP A 72 10.54 -12.22 1.44
CA ASP A 72 10.21 -13.65 1.38
C ASP A 72 9.55 -14.05 0.05
N LEU A 73 9.02 -13.07 -0.69
CA LEU A 73 8.56 -13.22 -2.08
C LEU A 73 9.70 -13.05 -3.11
N GLY A 74 10.91 -12.72 -2.66
CA GLY A 74 12.13 -12.64 -3.47
C GLY A 74 12.54 -11.23 -3.88
N LEU A 75 11.95 -10.17 -3.31
CA LEU A 75 12.40 -8.80 -3.57
C LEU A 75 13.61 -8.48 -2.71
N GLY A 76 14.77 -8.28 -3.35
CA GLY A 76 15.95 -7.76 -2.67
C GLY A 76 15.89 -6.24 -2.51
N GLU A 77 16.53 -5.70 -1.46
CA GLU A 77 16.68 -4.24 -1.27
C GLU A 77 17.29 -3.55 -2.49
N GLY A 78 18.30 -4.17 -3.11
CA GLY A 78 18.93 -3.65 -4.33
C GLY A 78 18.01 -3.59 -5.56
N MET A 79 16.81 -4.19 -5.49
CA MET A 79 15.80 -4.15 -6.56
C MET A 79 14.75 -3.07 -6.33
N VAL A 80 14.75 -2.41 -5.17
CA VAL A 80 13.71 -1.43 -4.79
C VAL A 80 13.67 -0.25 -5.76
N ASP A 81 14.83 0.33 -6.07
CA ASP A 81 14.93 1.52 -6.91
C ASP A 81 14.37 1.28 -8.33
N ASP A 82 14.80 0.20 -8.97
CA ASP A 82 14.32 -0.21 -10.30
C ASP A 82 12.82 -0.58 -10.28
N THR A 83 12.36 -1.26 -9.23
CA THR A 83 10.94 -1.59 -9.06
C THR A 83 10.09 -0.34 -8.90
N ALA A 84 10.53 0.63 -8.10
CA ALA A 84 9.85 1.91 -7.89
C ALA A 84 9.79 2.72 -9.19
N CYS A 85 10.89 2.77 -9.94
CA CYS A 85 10.95 3.46 -11.24
C CYS A 85 9.95 2.86 -12.24
N LYS A 86 9.92 1.53 -12.35
CA LYS A 86 8.94 0.81 -13.21
C LYS A 86 7.50 1.04 -12.75
N ALA A 87 7.25 1.02 -11.45
CA ALA A 87 5.92 1.25 -10.89
C ALA A 87 5.43 2.68 -11.18
N ALA A 88 6.28 3.70 -11.05
CA ALA A 88 5.93 5.10 -11.32
C ALA A 88 5.46 5.32 -12.78
N GLY A 89 6.02 4.57 -13.74
CA GLY A 89 5.63 4.62 -15.14
C GLY A 89 4.41 3.76 -15.52
N ALA A 90 3.86 2.97 -14.59
CA ALA A 90 2.80 2.02 -14.90
C ALA A 90 1.43 2.71 -15.09
N SER A 91 0.66 2.26 -16.07
CA SER A 91 -0.67 2.82 -16.36
C SER A 91 -1.68 2.66 -15.22
N SER A 92 -1.53 1.62 -14.39
CA SER A 92 -2.36 1.39 -13.20
C SER A 92 -2.23 2.50 -12.15
N MET A 93 -1.12 3.24 -12.13
CA MET A 93 -0.91 4.34 -11.18
C MET A 93 -1.79 5.56 -11.49
N LYS A 94 -2.26 5.72 -12.73
CA LYS A 94 -3.16 6.84 -13.11
C LYS A 94 -4.49 6.84 -12.37
N GLY A 95 -4.92 5.68 -11.86
CA GLY A 95 -6.15 5.56 -11.06
C GLY A 95 -5.96 5.81 -9.57
N ASN A 96 -4.73 5.99 -9.09
CA ASN A 96 -4.46 6.23 -7.68
C ASN A 96 -4.90 7.66 -7.30
N PRO A 97 -5.54 7.89 -6.14
CA PRO A 97 -6.10 9.19 -5.78
C PRO A 97 -5.04 10.28 -5.49
N VAL A 98 -3.77 9.88 -5.34
CA VAL A 98 -2.63 10.79 -5.23
C VAL A 98 -1.49 10.32 -6.11
N GLU A 99 -0.61 11.23 -6.52
CA GLU A 99 0.62 10.86 -7.19
C GLU A 99 1.62 10.25 -6.18
N LEU A 100 1.95 8.99 -6.40
CA LEU A 100 3.03 8.28 -5.71
C LEU A 100 4.27 8.35 -6.58
N ASP A 101 5.07 9.38 -6.37
CA ASP A 101 6.37 9.53 -7.02
C ASP A 101 7.33 8.37 -6.65
N HIS A 102 8.46 8.30 -7.37
CA HIS A 102 9.49 7.29 -7.16
C HIS A 102 9.93 7.19 -5.69
N GLY A 103 10.10 8.31 -4.99
CA GLY A 103 10.53 8.33 -3.59
C GLY A 103 9.49 7.70 -2.67
N ARG A 104 8.21 8.03 -2.87
CA ARG A 104 7.10 7.43 -2.12
C ARG A 104 6.97 5.93 -2.40
N LEU A 105 7.08 5.53 -3.67
CA LEU A 105 7.03 4.12 -4.06
C LEU A 105 8.19 3.33 -3.44
N SER A 106 9.39 3.90 -3.44
CA SER A 106 10.56 3.29 -2.78
C SER A 106 10.33 3.11 -1.28
N ALA A 107 9.78 4.12 -0.60
CA ALA A 107 9.47 4.02 0.83
C ALA A 107 8.37 2.98 1.13
N ILE A 108 7.37 2.83 0.26
CA ILE A 108 6.35 1.77 0.37
C ILE A 108 7.01 0.40 0.24
N LEU A 109 7.83 0.20 -0.79
CA LEU A 109 8.51 -1.07 -1.03
C LEU A 109 9.42 -1.45 0.14
N LEU A 110 10.20 -0.50 0.68
CA LEU A 110 11.07 -0.74 1.82
C LEU A 110 10.30 -1.16 3.08
N ARG A 111 9.15 -0.52 3.38
CA ARG A 111 8.29 -0.96 4.50
C ARG A 111 7.76 -2.37 4.28
N ALA A 112 7.35 -2.68 3.05
CA ALA A 112 6.81 -3.98 2.68
C ALA A 112 7.86 -5.11 2.59
N LEU A 113 9.16 -4.82 2.71
CA LEU A 113 10.20 -5.85 2.71
C LEU A 113 10.13 -6.71 3.97
N ASP A 114 9.89 -6.12 5.13
CA ASP A 114 9.99 -6.83 6.41
C ASP A 114 8.62 -6.97 7.12
N GLY A 115 7.60 -6.21 6.69
CA GLY A 115 6.23 -6.29 7.22
C GLY A 115 5.95 -5.25 8.29
#